data_AF-A0AAE1YM84-F1
#
_entry.id   AF-A0AAE1YM84-F1
#
_cell.length_a   1.000
_cell.length_b   1.000
_cell.length_c   1.000
_cell.angle_alpha   90.00
_cell.angle_beta   90.00
_cell.angle_gamma   90.00
#
_symmetry.space_group_name_H-M   'P 1'
#
loop_
_entity.id
_entity.type
_entity.pdbx_description
1 polymer ?
#
loop_
_entity_poly.entity_id
_entity_poly.type
_entity_poly.pdbx_seq_one_letter_code
_entity_poly.pdbx_strand_id
1 'polypeptide(L)'
;MTTLNSLLPAKICILCRQHQCILHLINYLLNFYLRDSDSHNARKLFDEIPERDVRTWTILIWGLSRYGHHRTALDYFAEMLKYCASVNNGLHMGKAIHCWMIRNGIDADVALHNAVLDLYAKFRLSG
;
A
#
# COMPACT_ATOMS: atom_id res chain seq x y z
N MET A 1 27.72 -26.26 23.88
CA MET A 1 27.23 -24.87 23.76
C MET A 1 28.09 -24.14 22.73
N THR A 2 27.52 -23.16 22.03
CA THR A 2 28.08 -22.33 20.94
C THR A 2 28.12 -22.95 19.53
N THR A 3 27.02 -22.84 18.77
CA THR A 3 26.97 -22.46 17.33
C THR A 3 25.54 -22.40 16.74
N LEU A 4 24.51 -22.07 17.53
CA LEU A 4 23.13 -21.87 17.01
C LEU A 4 22.78 -20.39 16.69
N ASN A 5 23.61 -19.42 17.12
CA ASN A 5 23.30 -17.99 16.99
C ASN A 5 23.91 -17.27 15.78
N SER A 6 24.78 -17.90 14.99
CA SER A 6 25.45 -17.24 13.85
C SER A 6 24.75 -17.40 12.49
N LEU A 7 23.67 -18.18 12.41
CA LEU A 7 22.94 -18.46 11.17
C LEU A 7 21.57 -17.74 11.06
N LEU A 8 21.13 -17.04 12.10
CA LEU A 8 19.89 -16.25 12.07
C LEU A 8 19.90 -15.12 11.01
N PRO A 9 20.98 -14.33 10.81
CA PRO A 9 20.95 -13.23 9.85
C PRO A 9 20.81 -13.71 8.40
N ALA A 10 21.42 -14.85 8.07
CA ALA A 10 21.39 -15.42 6.73
C ALA A 10 20.04 -16.08 6.39
N LYS A 11 19.40 -16.78 7.35
CA LYS A 11 18.04 -17.33 7.16
C LYS A 11 16.98 -16.22 7.06
N ILE A 12 17.12 -15.15 7.86
CA ILE A 12 16.26 -13.96 7.75
C ILE A 12 16.44 -13.29 6.37
N CYS A 13 17.67 -13.17 5.86
CA CYS A 13 17.94 -12.55 4.56
C CYS A 13 17.45 -13.40 3.37
N ILE A 14 17.49 -14.74 3.46
CA ILE A 14 16.96 -15.64 2.43
C ILE A 14 15.42 -15.62 2.41
N LEU A 15 14.78 -15.60 3.59
CA LEU A 15 13.34 -15.43 3.72
C LEU A 15 12.89 -14.04 3.23
N CYS A 16 13.63 -12.98 3.55
CA CYS A 16 13.40 -11.63 3.01
C CYS A 16 13.54 -11.59 1.48
N ARG A 17 14.56 -12.24 0.89
CA ARG A 17 14.71 -12.32 -0.58
C ARG A 17 13.56 -13.07 -1.23
N GLN A 18 13.07 -14.16 -0.62
CA GLN A 18 11.90 -14.88 -1.11
C GLN A 18 10.63 -14.02 -1.04
N HIS A 19 10.38 -13.36 0.09
CA HIS A 19 9.25 -12.43 0.23
C HIS A 19 9.30 -11.28 -0.79
N GLN A 20 10.48 -10.69 -1.00
CA GLN A 20 10.63 -9.55 -1.89
C GLN A 20 10.56 -9.93 -3.38
N CYS A 21 11.02 -11.14 -3.76
CA CYS A 21 10.82 -11.69 -5.10
C CYS A 21 9.34 -12.02 -5.36
N ILE A 22 8.64 -12.59 -4.36
CA ILE A 22 7.21 -12.88 -4.44
C ILE A 22 6.42 -11.58 -4.59
N LEU A 23 6.71 -10.55 -3.80
CA LEU A 23 6.04 -9.25 -3.91
C LEU A 23 6.34 -8.56 -5.26
N HIS A 24 7.54 -8.75 -5.81
CA HIS A 24 7.86 -8.26 -7.15
C HIS A 24 7.02 -8.93 -8.24
N LEU A 25 6.87 -10.26 -8.17
CA LEU A 25 6.05 -11.02 -9.10
C LEU A 25 4.56 -10.64 -8.96
N ILE A 26 4.08 -10.50 -7.73
CA ILE A 26 2.71 -10.05 -7.43
C ILE A 26 2.48 -8.65 -8.01
N ASN A 27 3.38 -7.70 -7.78
CA ASN A 27 3.29 -6.35 -8.33
C ASN A 27 3.28 -6.36 -9.88
N TYR A 28 4.04 -7.26 -10.50
CA TYR A 28 4.01 -7.45 -11.95
C TYR A 28 2.65 -7.98 -12.43
N LEU A 29 2.13 -9.04 -11.80
CA LEU A 29 0.84 -9.63 -12.13
C LEU A 29 -0.32 -8.66 -11.89
N LEU A 30 -0.26 -7.88 -10.82
CA LEU A 30 -1.24 -6.84 -10.52
C LEU A 30 -1.31 -5.79 -11.64
N ASN A 31 -0.15 -5.35 -12.14
CA ASN A 31 -0.07 -4.42 -13.27
C ASN A 31 -0.62 -5.06 -14.56
N PHE A 32 -0.33 -6.34 -14.78
CA PHE A 32 -0.85 -7.10 -15.91
C PHE A 32 -2.38 -7.16 -15.90
N TYR A 33 -3.01 -7.58 -14.80
CA TYR A 33 -4.48 -7.65 -14.69
C TYR A 33 -5.15 -6.29 -14.90
N LEU A 34 -4.56 -5.23 -14.35
CA LEU A 34 -5.09 -3.87 -14.53
C LEU A 34 -5.01 -3.42 -16.00
N ARG A 35 -3.93 -3.76 -16.71
CA ARG A 35 -3.78 -3.46 -18.16
C ARG A 35 -4.78 -4.20 -19.03
N ASP A 36 -5.10 -5.44 -18.66
CA ASP A 36 -6.10 -6.26 -19.35
C ASP A 36 -7.55 -5.84 -19.01
N SER A 37 -7.71 -4.74 -18.26
CA SER A 37 -9.01 -4.26 -17.73
C SER A 37 -9.73 -5.26 -16.82
N ASP A 38 -9.03 -6.28 -16.33
CA ASP A 38 -9.54 -7.24 -15.35
C ASP A 38 -9.32 -6.70 -13.93
N SER A 39 -10.06 -5.65 -13.60
CA SER A 39 -9.99 -5.03 -12.28
C SER A 39 -10.49 -5.95 -11.16
N HIS A 40 -11.28 -6.98 -11.50
CA HIS A 40 -11.77 -7.95 -10.53
C HIS A 40 -10.67 -8.86 -10.02
N ASN A 41 -9.93 -9.50 -10.92
CA ASN A 41 -8.81 -10.36 -10.53
C ASN A 41 -7.65 -9.55 -9.94
N ALA A 42 -7.44 -8.31 -10.39
CA ALA A 42 -6.48 -7.41 -9.74
C ALA A 42 -6.81 -7.16 -8.26
N ARG A 43 -8.10 -6.89 -7.93
CA ARG A 43 -8.54 -6.70 -6.54
C ARG A 43 -8.41 -7.97 -5.72
N LYS A 44 -8.85 -9.11 -6.25
CA LYS A 44 -8.69 -10.41 -5.57
C LYS A 44 -7.23 -10.71 -5.24
N LEU A 45 -6.34 -10.54 -6.22
CA LEU A 45 -4.90 -10.72 -6.01
C LEU A 45 -4.39 -9.77 -4.93
N PHE A 46 -4.83 -8.52 -4.93
CA PHE A 46 -4.46 -7.53 -3.93
C PHE A 46 -4.93 -7.90 -2.51
N ASP A 47 -6.13 -8.45 -2.37
CA ASP A 47 -6.70 -8.88 -1.09
C ASP A 47 -5.91 -10.05 -0.49
N GLU A 48 -5.35 -10.92 -1.33
CA GLU A 48 -4.51 -12.06 -0.93
C GLU A 48 -3.09 -11.67 -0.46
N ILE A 49 -2.65 -10.43 -0.66
CA ILE A 49 -1.30 -9.98 -0.27
C ILE A 49 -1.25 -9.70 1.24
N PRO A 50 -0.50 -10.47 2.05
CA PRO A 50 -0.49 -10.28 3.51
C PRO A 50 0.25 -9.01 3.93
N GLU A 51 1.36 -8.69 3.27
CA GLU A 51 2.16 -7.48 3.50
C GLU A 51 2.28 -6.68 2.22
N ARG A 52 1.70 -5.47 2.21
CA ARG A 52 1.64 -4.59 1.03
C ARG A 52 2.62 -3.45 1.20
N ASP A 53 3.53 -3.28 0.24
CA ASP A 53 4.42 -2.13 0.21
C ASP A 53 3.75 -0.93 -0.49
N VAL A 54 4.39 0.24 -0.41
CA VAL A 54 3.91 1.46 -1.06
C VAL A 54 3.66 1.25 -2.55
N ARG A 55 4.47 0.41 -3.21
CA ARG A 55 4.38 0.16 -4.64
C ARG A 55 3.14 -0.67 -4.98
N THR A 56 2.78 -1.66 -4.16
CA THR A 56 1.57 -2.47 -4.34
C THR A 56 0.31 -1.59 -4.32
N TRP A 57 0.17 -0.72 -3.31
CA TRP A 57 -0.93 0.26 -3.24
C TRP A 57 -0.95 1.19 -4.45
N THR A 58 0.22 1.71 -4.81
CA THR A 58 0.36 2.66 -5.93
C THR A 58 -0.04 2.02 -7.26
N ILE A 59 0.36 0.78 -7.53
CA ILE A 59 0.00 0.06 -8.76
C ILE A 59 -1.51 -0.10 -8.87
N LEU A 60 -2.17 -0.54 -7.78
CA LEU A 60 -3.61 -0.75 -7.78
C LEU A 60 -4.37 0.56 -8.01
N ILE A 61 -4.09 1.59 -7.21
CA ILE A 61 -4.76 2.89 -7.27
C ILE A 61 -4.54 3.55 -8.64
N TRP A 62 -3.30 3.55 -9.12
CA TRP A 62 -2.97 4.11 -10.44
C TRP A 62 -3.68 3.37 -11.56
N GLY A 63 -3.68 2.03 -11.54
CA GLY A 63 -4.34 1.24 -12.58
C GLY A 63 -5.84 1.45 -12.58
N LEU A 64 -6.49 1.38 -11.41
CA LEU A 64 -7.93 1.64 -11.31
C LEU A 64 -8.29 3.05 -11.80
N SER A 65 -7.51 4.07 -11.45
CA SER A 65 -7.72 5.43 -11.93
C SER A 65 -7.54 5.55 -13.45
N ARG A 66 -6.51 4.91 -14.02
CA ARG A 66 -6.22 4.97 -15.45
C ARG A 66 -7.29 4.28 -16.32
N TYR A 67 -7.91 3.23 -15.81
CA TYR A 67 -8.89 2.43 -16.56
C TYR A 67 -10.34 2.73 -16.17
N GLY A 68 -10.62 3.93 -15.65
CA GLY A 68 -11.98 4.45 -15.45
C GLY A 68 -12.67 4.02 -14.15
N HIS A 69 -11.99 3.29 -13.27
CA HIS A 69 -12.50 2.86 -11.97
C HIS A 69 -12.18 3.87 -10.85
N HIS A 70 -12.42 5.16 -11.12
CA HIS A 70 -11.99 6.27 -10.24
C HIS A 70 -12.54 6.17 -8.81
N ARG A 71 -13.82 5.81 -8.65
CA ARG A 71 -14.44 5.69 -7.31
C ARG A 71 -13.75 4.61 -6.48
N THR A 72 -13.55 3.43 -7.06
CA THR A 72 -12.85 2.32 -6.42
C THR A 72 -11.39 2.69 -6.13
N ALA A 73 -10.74 3.46 -7.01
CA ALA A 73 -9.39 3.95 -6.74
C ALA A 73 -9.33 4.85 -5.50
N LEU A 74 -10.32 5.74 -5.30
CA LEU A 74 -10.45 6.57 -4.10
C LEU A 74 -10.73 5.73 -2.84
N ASP A 75 -11.57 4.71 -2.94
CA ASP A 75 -11.86 3.78 -1.84
C ASP A 75 -10.57 3.10 -1.33
N TYR A 76 -9.76 2.53 -2.23
CA TYR A 76 -8.46 1.94 -1.88
C TYR A 76 -7.45 2.96 -1.38
N PHE A 77 -7.52 4.21 -1.86
CA PHE A 77 -6.69 5.28 -1.33
C PHE A 77 -7.02 5.60 0.13
N ALA A 78 -8.31 5.67 0.47
CA ALA A 78 -8.75 5.86 1.84
C ALA A 78 -8.30 4.70 2.74
N GLU A 79 -8.33 3.46 2.25
CA GLU A 79 -7.77 2.31 2.98
C GLU A 79 -6.27 2.40 3.20
N MET A 80 -5.50 2.84 2.19
CA MET A 80 -4.06 3.07 2.32
C MET A 80 -3.75 4.07 3.44
N LEU A 81 -4.52 5.16 3.55
CA LEU A 81 -4.36 6.16 4.62
C LEU A 81 -4.71 5.60 5.99
N LYS A 82 -5.79 4.82 6.11
CA LYS A 82 -6.16 4.13 7.36
C LYS A 82 -5.07 3.15 7.79
N TYR A 83 -4.51 2.40 6.85
CA TYR A 83 -3.38 1.53 7.09
C TYR A 83 -2.17 2.32 7.61
N CYS A 84 -1.83 3.44 6.97
CA CYS A 84 -0.78 4.36 7.44
C CYS A 84 -1.06 4.86 8.87
N ALA A 85 -2.31 5.10 9.23
CA ALA A 85 -2.68 5.52 10.59
C ALA A 85 -2.51 4.42 11.64
N SER A 86 -2.47 3.14 11.24
CA SER A 86 -2.33 1.99 12.14
C SER A 86 -0.90 1.47 12.32
N VAL A 87 0.05 1.87 11.46
CA VAL A 87 1.43 1.37 11.51
C VAL A 87 2.39 2.38 12.18
N ASN A 88 3.35 1.87 12.94
CA ASN A 88 4.44 2.69 13.51
C ASN A 88 5.20 3.40 12.37
N ASN A 89 5.50 4.70 12.55
CA ASN A 89 6.07 5.59 11.53
C ASN A 89 5.19 5.87 10.29
N GLY A 90 3.93 5.45 10.28
CA GLY A 90 3.02 5.68 9.16
C GLY A 90 2.68 7.15 8.90
N LEU A 91 2.97 8.07 9.83
CA LEU A 91 2.83 9.51 9.64
C LEU A 91 3.69 10.04 8.48
N HIS A 92 4.93 9.56 8.34
CA HIS A 92 5.81 10.00 7.25
C HIS A 92 5.22 9.62 5.88
N MET A 93 4.78 8.37 5.76
CA MET A 93 4.14 7.87 4.55
C MET A 93 2.83 8.61 4.27
N GLY A 94 1.98 8.79 5.28
CA GLY A 94 0.73 9.53 5.17
C GLY A 94 0.92 11.00 4.75
N LYS A 95 1.96 11.68 5.24
CA LYS A 95 2.34 13.04 4.79
C LYS A 95 2.76 13.04 3.32
N ALA A 96 3.59 12.09 2.90
CA ALA A 96 4.02 11.99 1.50
C ALA A 96 2.82 11.78 0.55
N ILE A 97 1.86 10.93 0.96
CA ILE A 97 0.62 10.67 0.22
C ILE A 97 -0.25 11.93 0.16
N HIS A 98 -0.46 12.63 1.28
CA HIS A 98 -1.24 13.86 1.33
C HIS A 98 -0.61 14.97 0.44
N CYS A 99 0.71 15.13 0.48
CA CYS A 99 1.42 16.06 -0.40
C CYS A 99 1.25 15.69 -1.88
N TRP A 100 1.28 14.40 -2.21
CA TRP A 100 1.05 13.92 -3.57
C TRP A 100 -0.37 14.23 -4.06
N MET A 101 -1.40 14.09 -3.21
CA MET A 101 -2.78 14.47 -3.55
C MET A 101 -2.89 15.95 -3.93
N ILE A 102 -2.36 16.84 -3.09
CA ILE A 102 -2.43 18.29 -3.31
C ILE A 102 -1.74 18.65 -4.63
N ARG A 103 -0.56 18.07 -4.89
CA ARG A 103 0.22 18.32 -6.11
C ARG A 103 -0.47 17.84 -7.39
N ASN A 104 -1.26 16.78 -7.31
CA ASN A 104 -1.95 16.20 -8.47
C ASN A 104 -3.42 16.67 -8.57
N GLY A 105 -3.87 17.58 -7.70
CA GLY A 105 -5.24 18.10 -7.73
C GLY A 105 -6.30 17.02 -7.51
N ILE A 106 -6.02 16.00 -6.69
CA ILE A 106 -7.00 14.97 -6.35
C ILE A 106 -8.12 15.64 -5.54
N ASP A 107 -9.30 15.77 -6.15
CA ASP A 107 -10.50 16.22 -5.45
C ASP A 107 -10.99 15.10 -4.54
N ALA A 108 -10.77 15.28 -3.25
CA ALA A 108 -11.05 14.25 -2.25
C ALA A 108 -12.52 14.27 -1.88
N ASP A 109 -13.19 13.13 -2.11
CA ASP A 109 -14.53 12.93 -1.57
C ASP A 109 -14.52 12.93 -0.03
N VAL A 110 -15.72 12.92 0.56
CA VAL A 110 -15.89 12.97 2.02
C VAL A 110 -15.14 11.84 2.71
N ALA A 111 -15.11 10.64 2.10
CA ALA A 111 -14.44 9.47 2.66
C ALA A 111 -12.92 9.68 2.71
N LEU A 112 -12.34 10.18 1.62
CA LEU A 112 -10.90 10.45 1.52
C LEU A 112 -10.49 11.59 2.45
N HIS A 113 -11.28 12.67 2.53
CA HIS A 113 -11.05 13.76 3.49
C HIS A 113 -11.04 13.25 4.94
N ASN A 114 -12.01 12.42 5.31
CA ASN A 114 -12.08 11.84 6.65
C ASN A 114 -10.88 10.93 6.95
N ALA A 115 -10.39 10.18 5.96
CA ALA A 115 -9.21 9.32 6.12
C ALA A 115 -7.93 10.14 6.36
N VAL A 116 -7.77 11.28 5.66
CA VAL A 116 -6.66 12.21 5.90
C VAL A 116 -6.76 12.81 7.31
N LEU A 117 -7.95 13.23 7.75
CA LEU A 117 -8.15 13.75 9.11
C LEU A 117 -7.83 12.70 10.19
N ASP A 118 -8.31 11.46 10.03
CA ASP A 118 -8.06 10.35 10.96
C ASP A 118 -6.56 10.04 11.07
N LEU A 119 -5.84 10.05 9.94
CA LEU A 119 -4.38 9.92 9.91
C LEU A 119 -3.71 10.97 10.83
N TYR A 120 -3.99 12.26 10.63
CA TYR A 120 -3.34 13.31 11.43
C TYR A 120 -3.80 13.31 12.89
N ALA A 121 -5.07 12.99 13.17
CA ALA A 121 -5.61 12.94 14.52
C ALA A 121 -4.93 11.87 15.38
N LYS A 122 -4.77 10.65 14.86
CA LYS A 122 -4.14 9.54 15.61
C LYS A 122 -2.69 9.80 15.97
N PHE A 123 -1.93 10.40 15.06
CA PHE A 123 -0.52 10.73 15.32
C PHE A 123 -0.33 11.96 16.22
N ARG A 124 -1.35 12.80 16.39
CA ARG A 124 -1.32 13.91 17.36
C ARG A 124 -1.65 13.47 18.79
N LEU A 125 -2.40 12.37 18.94
CA LEU A 125 -2.79 11.81 20.24
C LEU A 125 -1.79 10.79 20.80
N SER A 126 -0.85 10.33 19.99
CA SER A 126 0.14 9.28 20.34
C SER A 126 1.56 9.81 20.58
N GLY A 127 1.76 11.13 20.55
CA GLY A 127 3.02 11.81 20.90
C GLY A 127 2.81 12.75 22.08
#